data_AF-A0A1V5FN43-F1
#
_entry.id   AF-A0A1V5FN43-F1
#
_cell.length_a   1.000
_cell.length_b   1.000
_cell.length_c   1.000
_cell.angle_alpha   90.00
_cell.angle_beta   90.00
_cell.angle_gamma   90.00
#
_symmetry.space_group_name_H-M   'P 1'
#
loop_
_entity.id
_entity.type
_entity.pdbx_description
1 polymer ?
#
loop_
_entity_poly.entity_id
_entity_poly.type
_entity_poly.pdbx_seq_one_letter_code
_entity_poly.pdbx_strand_id
1 'polypeptide(L)'
;MAPSEDREVCLCFHVPLGKLRRFHERRRARVASQFAECHGAGTGCGWCVPYLQQVFEQLERGEEPRLAMSAEEYRARRIAYHKEKKPELPPPADADGPIALDLDELLDDVPDDLKLD
;
A
#
# COMPACT_ATOMS: atom_id res chain seq x y z
N MET A 1 -13.32 18.91 2.96
CA MET A 1 -11.91 18.71 2.59
C MET A 1 -11.88 17.57 1.60
N ALA A 2 -11.75 17.82 0.30
CA ALA A 2 -11.56 16.73 -0.66
C ALA A 2 -10.25 16.01 -0.30
N PRO A 3 -10.19 14.67 -0.22
CA PRO A 3 -8.93 13.99 0.01
C PRO A 3 -7.98 14.42 -1.10
N SER A 4 -6.91 15.10 -0.73
CA SER A 4 -5.84 15.49 -1.66
C SER A 4 -5.37 14.22 -2.37
N GLU A 5 -5.68 14.12 -3.65
CA GLU A 5 -5.42 12.98 -4.52
C GLU A 5 -3.92 12.84 -4.84
N ASP A 6 -3.07 12.82 -3.83
CA ASP A 6 -1.66 12.49 -4.00
C ASP A 6 -1.60 10.99 -4.32
N ARG A 7 -1.54 10.69 -5.62
CA ARG A 7 -1.55 9.32 -6.15
C ARG A 7 -0.42 8.52 -5.50
N GLU A 8 -0.81 7.58 -4.65
CA GLU A 8 0.08 6.66 -3.96
C GLU A 8 0.74 5.70 -4.94
N VAL A 9 2.08 5.69 -4.95
CA VAL A 9 2.86 4.69 -5.71
C VAL A 9 3.10 3.47 -4.83
N CYS A 10 3.54 3.68 -3.58
CA CYS A 10 3.68 2.58 -2.64
C CYS A 10 2.45 2.49 -1.73
N LEU A 11 1.55 1.54 -2.03
CA LEU A 11 0.34 1.28 -1.24
C LEU A 11 0.58 0.52 0.08
N CYS A 12 1.81 0.07 0.35
CA CYS A 12 2.16 -0.55 1.64
C CYS A 12 2.49 0.51 2.69
N PHE A 13 3.23 1.54 2.29
CA PHE A 13 3.75 2.58 3.17
C PHE A 13 3.16 3.96 2.87
N HIS A 14 2.08 3.99 2.07
CA HIS A 14 1.33 5.21 1.71
C HIS A 14 2.24 6.32 1.18
N VAL A 15 3.12 5.98 0.22
CA VAL A 15 4.09 6.92 -0.37
C VAL A 15 3.55 7.47 -1.69
N PRO A 16 3.18 8.76 -1.76
CA PRO A 16 2.65 9.35 -2.98
C PRO A 16 3.72 9.88 -3.93
N LEU A 17 3.34 10.09 -5.20
CA LEU A 17 4.21 10.61 -6.27
C LEU A 17 4.95 11.89 -5.85
N GLY A 18 4.23 12.86 -5.27
CA GLY A 18 4.83 14.13 -4.88
C GLY A 18 5.95 13.96 -3.85
N LYS A 19 5.87 12.95 -2.99
CA LYS A 19 6.88 12.65 -1.98
C LYS A 19 8.13 12.02 -2.59
N LEU A 20 7.98 11.13 -3.58
CA LEU A 20 9.09 10.55 -4.33
C LEU A 20 9.84 11.64 -5.13
N ARG A 21 9.11 12.53 -5.80
CA ARG A 21 9.70 13.68 -6.50
C ARG A 21 10.52 14.55 -5.55
N ARG A 22 9.92 15.02 -4.45
CA ARG A 22 10.60 15.84 -3.45
C ARG A 22 11.81 15.14 -2.82
N PHE A 23 11.71 13.83 -2.60
CA PHE A 23 12.83 13.03 -2.12
C PHE A 23 13.97 13.00 -3.13
N HIS A 24 13.68 12.71 -4.40
CA HIS A 24 14.67 12.68 -5.47
C HIS A 24 15.37 14.04 -5.64
N GLU A 25 14.62 15.15 -5.64
CA GLU A 25 15.18 16.51 -5.72
C GLU A 25 16.14 16.83 -4.57
N ARG A 26 15.79 16.44 -3.34
CA ARG A 26 16.59 16.77 -2.14
C ARG A 26 17.76 15.83 -1.92
N ARG A 27 17.57 14.54 -2.18
CA ARG A 27 18.57 13.50 -1.90
C ARG A 27 19.41 13.14 -3.12
N ARG A 28 19.00 13.57 -4.32
CA ARG A 28 19.60 13.21 -5.60
C ARG A 28 19.80 11.71 -5.71
N ALA A 29 18.69 10.99 -5.60
CA ALA A 29 18.71 9.54 -5.74
C ALA A 29 19.35 9.17 -7.07
N ARG A 30 20.32 8.25 -7.07
CA ARG A 30 21.09 7.85 -8.26
C ARG A 30 20.51 6.62 -8.95
N VAL A 31 19.69 5.87 -8.24
CA VAL A 31 19.02 4.65 -8.70
C VAL A 31 17.64 4.55 -8.04
N ALA A 32 16.69 3.89 -8.69
CA ALA A 32 15.32 3.76 -8.19
C ALA A 32 15.24 3.06 -6.83
N SER A 33 16.15 2.12 -6.53
CA SER A 33 16.16 1.37 -5.26
C SER A 33 16.37 2.27 -4.03
N GLN A 34 16.98 3.44 -4.19
CA GLN A 34 17.12 4.42 -3.10
C GLN A 34 15.79 5.03 -2.66
N PHE A 35 14.70 4.85 -3.41
CA PHE A 35 13.37 5.19 -2.90
C PHE A 35 12.96 4.37 -1.67
N ALA A 36 13.63 3.26 -1.35
CA ALA A 36 13.48 2.57 -0.07
C ALA A 36 13.80 3.49 1.14
N GLU A 37 14.69 4.46 0.98
CA GLU A 37 14.98 5.46 2.02
C GLU A 37 13.85 6.50 2.17
N CYS A 38 12.93 6.56 1.21
CA CYS A 38 11.71 7.36 1.28
C CYS A 38 10.59 6.55 1.92
N HIS A 39 10.60 6.47 3.26
CA HIS A 39 9.56 5.78 4.05
C HIS A 39 9.39 4.29 3.70
N GLY A 40 10.46 3.61 3.27
CA GLY A 40 10.41 2.19 2.93
C GLY A 40 9.80 1.89 1.55
N ALA A 41 9.59 2.86 0.66
CA ALA A 41 8.95 2.58 -0.62
C ALA A 41 9.65 1.42 -1.37
N GLY A 42 8.88 0.39 -1.72
CA GLY A 42 9.40 -0.79 -2.43
C GLY A 42 9.85 -1.96 -1.55
N THR A 43 9.95 -1.80 -0.22
CA THR A 43 10.41 -2.88 0.68
C THR A 43 9.29 -3.79 1.22
N GLY A 44 8.03 -3.49 0.89
CA GLY A 44 6.85 -4.26 1.30
C GLY A 44 6.56 -5.41 0.33
N CYS A 45 5.35 -5.45 -0.22
CA CYS A 45 4.91 -6.53 -1.13
C CYS A 45 5.62 -6.58 -2.50
N GLY A 46 6.47 -5.59 -2.83
CA GLY A 46 7.20 -5.51 -4.10
C GLY A 46 6.38 -5.08 -5.32
N TRP A 47 5.04 -5.06 -5.26
CA TRP A 47 4.17 -4.68 -6.39
C TRP A 47 4.56 -3.33 -7.04
N CYS A 48 4.90 -2.34 -6.21
CA CYS A 48 5.19 -0.99 -6.67
C CYS A 48 6.59 -0.82 -7.32
N VAL A 49 7.50 -1.79 -7.22
CA VAL A 49 8.89 -1.68 -7.69
C VAL A 49 9.02 -1.27 -9.17
N PRO A 50 8.33 -1.90 -10.15
CA PRO A 50 8.42 -1.46 -11.54
C PRO A 50 7.92 -0.01 -11.74
N TYR A 51 6.95 0.43 -10.95
CA TYR A 51 6.42 1.79 -11.02
C TYR A 51 7.37 2.81 -10.38
N LEU A 52 8.08 2.43 -9.32
CA LEU A 52 9.16 3.24 -8.75
C LEU A 52 10.29 3.45 -9.76
N GLN A 53 10.64 2.42 -10.54
CA GLN A 53 11.60 2.53 -11.64
C GLN A 53 11.11 3.49 -12.73
N GLN A 54 9.85 3.38 -13.16
CA GLN A 54 9.25 4.31 -14.14
C GLN A 54 9.24 5.76 -13.64
N VAL A 55 8.95 5.98 -12.34
CA VAL A 55 8.98 7.31 -11.72
C VAL A 55 10.40 7.85 -11.69
N PHE A 56 11.38 7.03 -11.31
CA PHE A 56 12.79 7.42 -11.31
C PHE A 56 13.25 7.84 -12.72
N GLU A 57 12.93 7.06 -13.75
CA GLU A 57 13.29 7.38 -15.13
C GLU A 57 12.67 8.67 -15.64
N GLN A 58 11.42 8.97 -15.27
CA GLN A 58 10.78 10.25 -15.59
C GLN A 58 11.51 11.42 -14.92
N LEU A 59 11.89 11.26 -13.64
CA LEU A 59 12.61 12.28 -12.89
C LEU A 59 14.02 12.53 -13.45
N GLU A 60 14.74 11.48 -13.85
CA GLU A 60 16.05 11.59 -14.50
C GLU A 60 15.98 12.36 -15.83
N ARG A 61 14.85 12.26 -16.54
CA ARG A 61 14.56 13.05 -17.76
C ARG A 61 14.07 14.48 -17.47
N GLY A 62 13.90 14.85 -16.19
CA GLY A 62 13.36 16.15 -15.79
C GLY A 62 11.85 16.29 -16.03
N GLU A 63 11.12 15.17 -16.14
CA GLU A 63 9.67 15.15 -16.36
C GLU A 63 8.90 15.17 -15.03
N GLU A 64 7.69 15.73 -15.05
CA GLU A 64 6.76 15.56 -13.92
C GLU A 64 6.27 14.11 -13.88
N PRO A 65 6.55 13.35 -12.81
CA PRO A 65 6.31 11.91 -12.78
C PRO A 65 4.82 11.60 -12.75
N ARG A 66 4.40 10.68 -13.61
CA ARG A 66 3.02 10.21 -13.76
C ARG A 66 2.98 8.70 -13.94
N LEU A 67 1.85 8.11 -13.54
CA LEU A 67 1.51 6.73 -13.85
C LEU A 67 0.44 6.72 -14.96
N ALA A 68 0.56 5.80 -15.92
CA ALA A 68 -0.30 5.71 -17.09
C ALA A 68 -1.72 5.14 -16.82
N MET A 69 -2.12 5.04 -15.55
CA MET A 69 -3.41 4.47 -15.13
C MET A 69 -4.03 5.30 -14.00
N SER A 70 -5.32 5.11 -13.74
CA SER A 70 -6.00 5.76 -12.62
C SER A 70 -5.54 5.20 -11.27
N ALA A 71 -5.79 5.93 -10.17
CA ALA A 71 -5.47 5.44 -8.83
C ALA A 71 -6.32 4.22 -8.44
N GLU A 72 -7.57 4.18 -8.89
CA GLU A 72 -8.48 3.05 -8.70
C GLU A 72 -7.96 1.80 -9.43
N GLU A 73 -7.59 1.95 -10.70
CA GLU A 73 -7.04 0.87 -11.51
C GLU A 73 -5.72 0.35 -10.91
N TYR A 74 -4.86 1.25 -10.41
CA TYR A 74 -3.61 0.89 -9.75
C TYR A 74 -3.85 0.01 -8.50
N ARG A 75 -4.83 0.37 -7.68
CA ARG A 75 -5.23 -0.40 -6.48
C ARG A 75 -5.83 -1.75 -6.87
N ALA A 76 -6.70 -1.79 -7.88
CA ALA A 76 -7.31 -3.03 -8.37
C ALA A 76 -6.25 -4.03 -8.87
N ARG A 77 -5.25 -3.56 -9.64
CA ARG A 77 -4.16 -4.41 -10.13
C ARG A 77 -3.28 -4.96 -9.00
N ARG A 78 -3.04 -4.20 -7.92
CA ARG A 78 -2.34 -4.72 -6.73
C ARG A 78 -3.10 -5.88 -6.07
N ILE A 79 -4.43 -5.77 -5.98
CA ILE A 79 -5.27 -6.83 -5.41
C ILE A 79 -5.11 -8.11 -6.24
N ALA A 80 -5.11 -8.00 -7.58
CA ALA A 80 -4.84 -9.12 -8.48
C ALA A 80 -3.44 -9.72 -8.25
N TYR A 81 -2.39 -8.87 -8.18
CA TYR A 81 -1.03 -9.31 -7.88
C TYR A 81 -0.93 -10.11 -6.56
N HIS A 82 -1.61 -9.66 -5.49
CA HIS A 82 -1.63 -10.42 -4.24
C HIS A 82 -2.30 -11.79 -4.37
N LYS A 83 -3.35 -11.92 -5.19
CA LYS A 83 -4.02 -13.22 -5.42
C LYS A 83 -3.10 -14.20 -6.14
N GLU A 84 -2.31 -13.73 -7.09
CA GLU A 84 -1.37 -14.58 -7.86
C GLU A 84 -0.12 -14.97 -7.06
N LYS A 85 0.40 -14.05 -6.23
CA LYS A 85 1.64 -14.25 -5.46
C LYS A 85 1.45 -14.93 -4.11
N LYS A 86 0.24 -14.94 -3.55
CA LYS A 86 0.00 -15.58 -2.25
C LYS A 86 0.14 -17.08 -2.46
N PRO A 87 1.16 -17.74 -1.88
CA PRO A 87 1.17 -19.20 -1.89
C PRO A 87 -0.13 -19.68 -1.24
N GLU A 88 -0.77 -20.71 -1.79
CA GLU A 88 -1.74 -21.47 -1.02
C GLU A 88 -1.00 -22.05 0.18
N LEU A 89 -1.08 -21.34 1.29
CA LEU A 89 -0.60 -21.85 2.56
C LEU A 89 -1.66 -22.83 3.04
N PRO A 90 -1.25 -24.03 3.51
CA PRO A 90 -2.17 -24.85 4.26
C PRO A 90 -2.69 -24.00 5.44
N PRO A 91 -3.92 -24.25 5.92
CA PRO A 91 -4.34 -23.66 7.18
C PRO A 91 -3.28 -23.95 8.26
N PRO A 92 -3.06 -23.03 9.20
CA PRO A 92 -2.19 -23.29 10.36
C PRO A 92 -2.51 -24.67 10.95
N ALA A 93 -1.50 -25.41 11.40
CA ALA A 93 -1.70 -26.77 11.93
C ALA A 93 -2.62 -26.77 13.17
N ASP A 94 -2.70 -25.63 13.83
CA ASP A 94 -3.48 -25.26 15.00
C ASP A 94 -4.69 -24.38 14.66
N ALA A 95 -5.06 -24.24 13.38
CA ALA A 95 -6.26 -23.52 13.01
C ALA A 95 -7.49 -24.37 13.38
N ASP A 96 -8.14 -24.04 14.48
CA ASP A 96 -9.44 -24.57 14.91
C ASP A 96 -10.61 -24.19 13.97
N GLY A 97 -10.31 -23.82 12.72
CA GLY A 97 -11.25 -23.24 11.76
C GLY A 97 -11.45 -21.73 11.98
N PRO A 98 -12.37 -21.10 11.22
CA PRO A 98 -12.78 -19.74 11.53
C PRO A 98 -13.32 -19.69 12.95
N ILE A 99 -12.81 -18.77 13.77
CA ILE A 99 -13.45 -18.44 15.05
C ILE A 99 -14.85 -17.94 14.70
N ALA A 100 -15.87 -18.74 15.02
CA ALA A 100 -17.25 -18.28 15.00
C ALA A 100 -17.40 -17.32 16.18
N LEU A 101 -16.99 -16.07 15.98
CA LEU A 101 -17.30 -14.99 16.91
C LEU A 101 -18.80 -14.76 16.81
N ASP A 102 -19.55 -15.21 17.80
CA ASP A 102 -20.93 -14.82 17.98
C ASP A 102 -20.93 -13.34 18.42
N LEU A 103 -21.25 -12.47 17.48
CA LEU A 103 -21.24 -11.04 17.72
C LEU A 103 -22.32 -10.65 18.74
N ASP A 104 -23.43 -11.37 18.80
CA ASP A 104 -24.51 -11.07 19.74
C ASP A 104 -24.07 -11.43 21.17
N GLU A 105 -23.44 -12.59 21.37
CA GLU A 105 -22.87 -12.99 22.66
C GLU A 105 -21.81 -11.99 23.17
N LEU A 106 -20.95 -11.51 22.27
CA LEU A 106 -19.94 -10.51 22.60
C LEU A 106 -20.52 -9.12 22.91
N LEU A 107 -21.68 -8.79 22.35
CA LEU A 107 -22.39 -7.53 22.62
C LEU A 107 -23.15 -7.59 23.95
N ASP A 108 -23.63 -8.76 24.36
CA ASP A 108 -24.28 -8.96 25.66
C ASP A 108 -23.31 -8.78 26.83
N ASP A 109 -22.04 -9.18 26.66
CA ASP A 109 -20.97 -8.98 27.64
C ASP A 109 -20.47 -7.52 27.73
N VAL A 110 -20.93 -6.61 26.86
CA VAL A 110 -20.61 -5.18 26.96
C VAL A 110 -21.40 -4.57 28.12
N PRO A 111 -20.73 -3.96 29.12
CA PRO A 111 -21.41 -3.25 30.21
C PRO A 111 -22.43 -2.24 29.68
N ASP A 112 -23.62 -2.18 30.29
CA ASP A 112 -24.72 -1.34 29.81
C ASP A 112 -24.37 0.16 29.76
N ASP A 113 -23.42 0.62 30.58
CA ASP A 113 -22.93 2.00 30.58
C ASP A 113 -22.11 2.37 29.33
N LEU A 114 -21.73 1.39 28.52
CA LEU A 114 -20.98 1.56 27.27
C LEU A 114 -21.81 1.26 26.01
N LYS A 115 -23.05 0.77 26.16
CA LYS A 115 -23.97 0.58 25.03
C LYS A 115 -24.51 1.97 24.61
N LEU A 116 -24.41 2.32 23.32
CA LEU A 116 -25.04 3.55 22.81
C LEU A 116 -26.56 3.35 22.73
N ASP A 117 -27.32 4.35 23.21
CA ASP A 117 -28.78 4.41 23.09
C ASP A 117 -29.28 4.44 21.64
#